data_AF-A0A2N0T0T5-F1
#
_entry.id   AF-A0A2N0T0T5-F1
#
_cell.length_a   1.000
_cell.length_b   1.000
_cell.length_c   1.000
_cell.angle_alpha   90.00
_cell.angle_beta   90.00
_cell.angle_gamma   90.00
#
_symmetry.space_group_name_H-M   'P 1'
#
loop_
_entity.id
_entity.type
_entity.pdbx_description
1 polymer ?
#
loop_
_entity_poly.entity_id
_entity_poly.type
_entity_poly.pdbx_seq_one_letter_code
_entity_poly.pdbx_strand_id
1 'polypeptide(L)'
;MCCSQGSEGRSSIGRRLAAVAAGVVATALMLGCSLAMGTVANAQEGDSPVAASKEGNGNKHFMVYYRAWRDVTMKGVNTDLPDDNWISMYDIPYGIDVVNVFSYVPSGQEAAAQPFYDKLKSDYAPYLHARGIKLVRGLDYSGVMVDGFKTWIAQQGKNVDSATESDYDAYADHVIETYMTSVGLDGLDIDMETFPDAAQVAISDQVITALAKRIGPKSDNPEGTMFLYDTNGSYTAPFKNVSDCFDYVAYQQYGSDSNRTAKAAATYEQFIDSTKFVPGLTFPEEGDMNNRWNDATEPYLDSHFYDVASYSYDHNLGGMFVYALDRDGRTYSDDDLAHIKPSNLIWTKTAIAQSQGMSLENAKQAANHFLDRMSYTKDVPAETRQTVAAATNLYEVNKAVLGADWNDGYSNTYDPTLELSLTSIDTTALTGAIAKADALLADGATDTDVRTTLTTARNAAVTGLTSKLYTGADVVSWTASLNTAIADATGGKPKPQQPGTGETDKPSSGDASHNKPQSATGRLASTGSDGTVVLSVAVIMTLAGISVFAVRRRG
;
A
#
# COMPACT_ATOMS: atom_id res chain seq x y z
N MET A 1 10.33 59.38 -9.40
CA MET A 1 10.98 60.71 -9.51
C MET A 1 12.01 60.82 -8.40
N CYS A 2 13.21 61.33 -8.71
CA CYS A 2 14.47 61.39 -7.92
C CYS A 2 15.25 60.06 -7.81
N CYS A 3 16.22 59.75 -8.71
CA CYS A 3 17.65 60.19 -8.80
C CYS A 3 18.53 59.45 -7.76
N SER A 4 19.72 58.88 -8.02
CA SER A 4 20.68 58.92 -9.14
C SER A 4 21.75 57.79 -8.98
N GLN A 5 22.31 57.33 -10.11
CA GLN A 5 23.68 56.81 -10.45
C GLN A 5 24.68 56.56 -9.27
N GLY A 6 25.51 55.51 -9.20
CA GLY A 6 26.21 54.70 -10.20
C GLY A 6 27.73 54.92 -10.09
N SER A 7 28.55 53.91 -9.76
CA SER A 7 29.97 53.83 -10.18
C SER A 7 30.59 52.43 -9.99
N GLU A 8 31.39 52.04 -10.98
CA GLU A 8 32.13 50.79 -11.18
C GLU A 8 33.32 50.57 -10.22
N GLY A 9 33.81 49.33 -10.11
CA GLY A 9 35.06 49.04 -9.38
C GLY A 9 35.54 47.58 -9.35
N ARG A 10 36.07 47.09 -10.48
CA ARG A 10 37.11 46.04 -10.69
C ARG A 10 37.50 45.02 -9.58
N SER A 11 37.36 43.74 -9.98
CA SER A 11 38.36 42.64 -9.98
C SER A 11 39.67 42.78 -9.17
N SER A 12 39.91 41.79 -8.29
CA SER A 12 41.26 41.24 -8.06
C SER A 12 41.21 39.75 -7.67
N ILE A 13 41.81 38.94 -8.53
CA ILE A 13 42.21 37.55 -8.32
C ILE A 13 43.27 37.47 -7.21
N GLY A 14 43.13 36.50 -6.29
CA GLY A 14 44.08 36.30 -5.18
C GLY A 14 44.03 34.91 -4.55
N ARG A 15 44.62 33.93 -5.26
CA ARG A 15 45.17 32.62 -4.84
C ARG A 15 45.03 32.16 -3.37
N ARG A 16 44.56 30.92 -3.18
CA ARG A 16 45.06 29.93 -2.20
C ARG A 16 45.03 28.55 -2.87
N LEU A 17 46.18 27.96 -3.17
CA LEU A 17 47.00 27.04 -2.36
C LEU A 17 46.44 25.62 -2.30
N ALA A 18 47.31 24.69 -2.70
CA ALA A 18 47.11 23.26 -2.82
C ALA A 18 47.06 22.54 -1.47
N ALA A 19 46.39 21.39 -1.43
CA ALA A 19 46.81 20.23 -0.64
C ALA A 19 46.23 18.94 -1.22
N VAL A 20 47.14 18.02 -1.52
CA VAL A 20 46.93 16.60 -1.82
C VAL A 20 46.74 15.87 -0.50
N ALA A 21 45.77 14.97 -0.38
CA ALA A 21 45.88 13.79 0.49
C ALA A 21 44.86 12.71 0.11
N ALA A 22 45.38 11.51 -0.11
CA ALA A 22 44.66 10.29 -0.42
C ALA A 22 43.84 9.79 0.78
N GLY A 23 42.63 9.29 0.51
CA GLY A 23 41.80 8.57 1.47
C GLY A 23 41.80 7.08 1.16
N VAL A 24 42.37 6.31 2.09
CA VAL A 24 42.53 4.86 2.09
C VAL A 24 41.17 4.16 2.25
N VAL A 25 40.95 3.10 1.46
CA VAL A 25 39.87 2.13 1.64
C VAL A 25 40.14 1.36 2.94
N ALA A 26 39.34 1.64 3.98
CA ALA A 26 39.34 0.86 5.21
C ALA A 26 38.06 0.01 5.25
N THR A 27 38.21 -1.25 4.86
CA THR A 27 37.22 -2.31 5.07
C THR A 27 37.19 -2.62 6.58
N ALA A 28 36.27 -2.00 7.30
CA ALA A 28 36.03 -2.31 8.71
C ALA A 28 34.91 -3.37 8.81
N LEU A 29 35.31 -4.61 9.13
CA LEU A 29 34.42 -5.57 9.77
C LEU A 29 33.86 -4.92 11.05
N MET A 30 32.54 -4.75 11.14
CA MET A 30 31.86 -4.53 12.41
C MET A 30 30.93 -5.71 12.70
N LEU A 31 31.49 -6.70 13.38
CA LEU A 31 30.75 -7.57 14.27
C LEU A 31 30.58 -6.86 15.61
N GLY A 32 29.33 -6.76 16.07
CA GLY A 32 29.01 -6.71 17.50
C GLY A 32 28.95 -5.33 18.15
N CYS A 33 27.78 -4.70 18.07
CA CYS A 33 27.08 -4.13 19.23
C CYS A 33 25.62 -3.88 18.81
N SER A 34 24.78 -4.87 19.10
CA SER A 34 23.32 -4.82 19.02
C SER A 34 22.79 -3.76 19.97
N LEU A 35 22.50 -2.57 19.45
CA LEU A 35 21.44 -1.74 19.98
C LEU A 35 20.14 -2.36 19.49
N ALA A 36 19.37 -2.94 20.41
CA ALA A 36 18.00 -3.35 20.19
C ALA A 36 17.13 -2.10 19.96
N MET A 37 17.24 -1.51 18.77
CA MET A 37 16.11 -0.80 18.19
C MET A 37 15.19 -1.89 17.66
N GLY A 38 14.00 -2.01 18.25
CA GLY A 38 12.98 -2.93 17.76
C GLY A 38 12.80 -2.70 16.27
N THR A 39 13.13 -3.69 15.47
CA THR A 39 12.82 -3.71 14.04
C THR A 39 11.30 -3.78 13.93
N VAL A 40 10.68 -2.60 13.84
CA VAL A 40 9.28 -2.44 13.45
C VAL A 40 9.15 -2.97 12.02
N ALA A 41 8.40 -4.05 11.86
CA ALA A 41 8.14 -4.67 10.56
C ALA A 41 7.12 -3.83 9.77
N ASN A 42 7.58 -2.73 9.17
CA ASN A 42 6.88 -2.11 8.05
C ASN A 42 7.03 -3.02 6.82
N ALA A 43 6.08 -2.93 5.89
CA ALA A 43 6.26 -3.62 4.61
C ALA A 43 7.48 -3.02 3.88
N GLN A 44 8.32 -3.89 3.31
CA GLN A 44 9.55 -3.50 2.61
C GLN A 44 9.56 -4.02 1.18
N GLU A 45 10.48 -3.48 0.38
CA GLU A 45 10.74 -3.94 -0.98
C GLU A 45 10.95 -5.47 -1.00
N GLY A 46 10.10 -6.18 -1.76
CA GLY A 46 10.12 -7.65 -1.86
C GLY A 46 9.05 -8.39 -1.05
N ASP A 47 8.25 -7.71 -0.22
CA ASP A 47 7.12 -8.36 0.46
C ASP A 47 6.02 -8.77 -0.54
N SER A 48 5.54 -10.01 -0.43
CA SER A 48 4.38 -10.50 -1.19
C SER A 48 3.11 -10.25 -0.39
N PRO A 49 2.21 -9.35 -0.82
CA PRO A 49 1.02 -9.04 -0.06
C PRO A 49 -0.09 -10.07 -0.28
N VAL A 50 -1.04 -10.10 0.65
CA VAL A 50 -2.28 -10.91 0.57
C VAL A 50 -3.46 -9.95 0.56
N ALA A 51 -4.48 -10.24 -0.26
CA ALA A 51 -5.73 -9.46 -0.25
C ALA A 51 -6.43 -9.60 1.11
N ALA A 52 -6.90 -8.48 1.69
CA ALA A 52 -7.70 -8.52 2.90
C ALA A 52 -9.10 -9.08 2.62
N SER A 53 -9.67 -9.77 3.60
CA SER A 53 -11.09 -10.16 3.59
C SER A 53 -11.98 -8.95 3.83
N LYS A 54 -12.96 -8.71 2.95
CA LYS A 54 -14.03 -7.72 3.18
C LYS A 54 -15.11 -8.33 4.08
N GLU A 55 -15.48 -7.67 5.17
CA GLU A 55 -16.75 -7.94 5.86
C GLU A 55 -17.82 -6.97 5.34
N GLY A 56 -19.04 -7.46 5.16
CA GLY A 56 -20.19 -6.66 4.74
C GLY A 56 -20.92 -7.20 3.51
N ASN A 57 -22.17 -6.77 3.34
CA ASN A 57 -23.09 -7.28 2.32
C ASN A 57 -22.98 -6.55 0.96
N GLY A 58 -21.80 -6.00 0.63
CA GLY A 58 -21.59 -5.29 -0.64
C GLY A 58 -20.14 -4.88 -0.90
N ASN A 59 -19.81 -4.68 -2.18
CA ASN A 59 -18.56 -4.10 -2.66
C ASN A 59 -18.50 -2.61 -2.27
N LYS A 60 -18.27 -2.28 -0.99
CA LYS A 60 -17.96 -0.90 -0.60
C LYS A 60 -16.51 -0.60 -0.97
N HIS A 61 -16.32 0.56 -1.57
CA HIS A 61 -15.03 1.06 -2.04
C HIS A 61 -14.45 2.04 -1.03
N PHE A 62 -13.15 1.99 -0.84
CA PHE A 62 -12.45 3.07 -0.15
C PHE A 62 -11.31 3.58 -1.02
N MET A 63 -11.39 4.86 -1.35
CA MET A 63 -10.40 5.55 -2.18
C MET A 63 -9.58 6.54 -1.34
N VAL A 64 -8.33 6.76 -1.73
CA VAL A 64 -7.50 7.83 -1.17
C VAL A 64 -6.87 8.66 -2.26
N TYR A 65 -6.77 9.98 -2.06
CA TYR A 65 -5.83 10.80 -2.82
C TYR A 65 -4.48 10.80 -2.12
N TYR A 66 -3.51 10.18 -2.77
CA TYR A 66 -2.13 10.10 -2.35
C TYR A 66 -1.33 11.21 -3.05
N ARG A 67 -0.97 12.27 -2.30
CA ARG A 67 -0.21 13.40 -2.83
C ARG A 67 1.22 12.96 -3.09
N ALA A 68 1.58 12.73 -4.35
CA ALA A 68 2.85 12.11 -4.73
C ALA A 68 4.08 12.89 -4.24
N TRP A 69 3.98 14.23 -4.12
CA TRP A 69 5.05 15.08 -3.59
C TRP A 69 5.28 14.94 -2.08
N ARG A 70 4.48 14.12 -1.40
CA ARG A 70 4.65 13.74 0.00
C ARG A 70 5.18 12.32 0.18
N ASP A 71 5.46 11.60 -0.92
CA ASP A 71 6.14 10.32 -0.89
C ASP A 71 7.61 10.48 -0.47
N VAL A 72 8.12 9.55 0.35
CA VAL A 72 9.54 9.52 0.79
C VAL A 72 10.56 9.56 -0.35
N THR A 73 10.18 9.15 -1.56
CA THR A 73 11.04 9.19 -2.76
C THR A 73 10.98 10.50 -3.53
N MET A 74 9.93 11.31 -3.34
CA MET A 74 9.75 12.58 -4.05
C MET A 74 10.33 13.75 -3.23
N LYS A 75 11.67 13.88 -3.24
CA LYS A 75 12.40 14.83 -2.37
C LYS A 75 12.56 16.20 -3.01
N GLY A 76 12.18 17.25 -2.26
CA GLY A 76 12.37 18.64 -2.68
C GLY A 76 11.52 19.06 -3.89
N VAL A 77 10.45 18.31 -4.18
CA VAL A 77 9.50 18.63 -5.25
C VAL A 77 8.26 19.24 -4.62
N ASN A 78 7.75 20.32 -5.21
CA ASN A 78 6.51 21.01 -4.78
C ASN A 78 6.49 21.34 -3.27
N THR A 79 7.64 21.70 -2.69
CA THR A 79 7.74 21.98 -1.25
C THR A 79 8.91 22.91 -0.94
N ASP A 80 8.67 23.86 -0.04
CA ASP A 80 9.68 24.67 0.62
C ASP A 80 9.79 24.34 2.12
N LEU A 81 9.07 23.31 2.58
CA LEU A 81 9.07 22.90 3.98
C LEU A 81 10.41 22.26 4.39
N PRO A 82 10.81 22.41 5.66
CA PRO A 82 12.10 21.96 6.13
C PRO A 82 12.17 20.44 6.37
N ASP A 83 11.01 19.79 6.53
CA ASP A 83 10.91 18.41 6.95
C ASP A 83 10.97 17.44 5.77
N ASP A 84 11.51 16.25 6.02
CA ASP A 84 11.45 15.15 5.08
C ASP A 84 10.02 14.59 4.99
N ASN A 85 9.66 14.12 3.79
CA ASN A 85 8.48 13.30 3.58
C ASN A 85 8.55 12.01 4.41
N TRP A 86 7.40 11.54 4.89
CA TRP A 86 7.35 10.40 5.83
C TRP A 86 6.65 9.16 5.27
N ILE A 87 5.71 9.32 4.34
CA ILE A 87 4.84 8.24 3.87
C ILE A 87 5.37 7.61 2.58
N SER A 88 5.18 6.31 2.45
CA SER A 88 5.36 5.57 1.20
C SER A 88 4.08 4.86 0.80
N MET A 89 3.98 4.42 -0.46
CA MET A 89 2.83 3.61 -0.88
C MET A 89 2.76 2.23 -0.20
N TYR A 90 3.81 1.77 0.50
CA TYR A 90 3.75 0.57 1.35
C TYR A 90 2.96 0.77 2.64
N ASP A 91 2.78 2.03 3.05
CA ASP A 91 2.07 2.42 4.27
C ASP A 91 0.56 2.54 4.06
N ILE A 92 0.09 2.45 2.81
CA ILE A 92 -1.34 2.50 2.45
C ILE A 92 -2.11 1.43 3.22
N PRO A 93 -3.08 1.81 4.08
CA PRO A 93 -3.87 0.89 4.91
C PRO A 93 -4.61 -0.19 4.12
N TYR A 94 -4.90 -1.32 4.77
CA TYR A 94 -5.76 -2.36 4.22
C TYR A 94 -7.23 -1.92 4.23
N GLY A 95 -7.98 -2.37 3.22
CA GLY A 95 -9.35 -1.95 2.96
C GLY A 95 -9.48 -0.76 2.00
N ILE A 96 -8.36 -0.14 1.60
CA ILE A 96 -8.30 0.72 0.41
C ILE A 96 -8.27 -0.16 -0.82
N ASP A 97 -9.06 0.19 -1.83
CA ASP A 97 -9.11 -0.50 -3.13
C ASP A 97 -8.84 0.42 -4.33
N VAL A 98 -8.82 1.75 -4.11
CA VAL A 98 -8.42 2.72 -5.14
C VAL A 98 -7.46 3.75 -4.56
N VAL A 99 -6.38 4.03 -5.27
CA VAL A 99 -5.45 5.10 -4.92
C VAL A 99 -5.35 6.05 -6.10
N ASN A 100 -5.81 7.29 -5.91
CA ASN A 100 -5.52 8.37 -6.83
C ASN A 100 -4.10 8.88 -6.55
N VAL A 101 -3.19 8.64 -7.50
CA VAL A 101 -1.83 9.14 -7.48
C VAL A 101 -1.85 10.62 -7.90
N PHE A 102 -2.16 11.47 -6.92
CA PHE A 102 -2.32 12.90 -7.12
C PHE A 102 -0.96 13.58 -7.21
N SER A 103 -0.52 13.88 -8.43
CA SER A 103 0.85 14.35 -8.68
C SER A 103 0.88 15.69 -9.39
N TYR A 104 1.61 16.63 -8.77
CA TYR A 104 1.99 17.91 -9.36
C TYR A 104 3.51 18.08 -9.27
N VAL A 105 4.14 18.29 -10.42
CA VAL A 105 5.60 18.51 -10.53
C VAL A 105 5.82 19.89 -11.14
N PRO A 106 6.31 20.87 -10.35
CA PRO A 106 6.66 22.18 -10.88
C PRO A 106 7.68 22.09 -12.00
N SER A 107 7.57 22.98 -12.99
CA SER A 107 8.52 23.01 -14.10
C SER A 107 9.96 23.21 -13.61
N GLY A 108 10.87 22.39 -14.10
CA GLY A 108 12.28 22.36 -13.69
C GLY A 108 12.58 21.40 -12.53
N GLN A 109 11.57 20.74 -11.95
CA GLN A 109 11.73 19.75 -10.88
C GLN A 109 11.53 18.30 -11.37
N GLU A 110 11.39 18.08 -12.67
CA GLU A 110 11.06 16.77 -13.26
C GLU A 110 12.12 15.70 -12.92
N ALA A 111 13.40 16.07 -12.97
CA ALA A 111 14.50 15.17 -12.61
C ALA A 111 14.48 14.76 -11.12
N ALA A 112 14.02 15.64 -10.23
CA ALA A 112 13.88 15.35 -8.81
C ALA A 112 12.64 14.49 -8.52
N ALA A 113 11.60 14.57 -9.36
CA ALA A 113 10.41 13.73 -9.27
C ALA A 113 10.60 12.32 -9.85
N GLN A 114 11.55 12.14 -10.79
CA GLN A 114 11.74 10.88 -11.51
C GLN A 114 11.90 9.64 -10.60
N PRO A 115 12.64 9.67 -9.47
CA PRO A 115 12.78 8.50 -8.59
C PRO A 115 11.45 7.95 -8.07
N PHE A 116 10.45 8.81 -7.84
CA PHE A 116 9.12 8.36 -7.45
C PHE A 116 8.44 7.60 -8.58
N TYR A 117 8.46 8.11 -9.82
CA TYR A 117 7.81 7.43 -10.93
C TYR A 117 8.47 6.11 -11.30
N ASP A 118 9.80 6.04 -11.18
CA ASP A 118 10.54 4.79 -11.36
C ASP A 118 10.09 3.75 -10.32
N LYS A 119 10.02 4.15 -9.04
CA LYS A 119 9.59 3.27 -7.94
C LYS A 119 8.10 2.91 -8.01
N LEU A 120 7.26 3.86 -8.42
CA LEU A 120 5.84 3.64 -8.65
C LEU A 120 5.65 2.48 -9.63
N LYS A 121 6.38 2.49 -10.74
CA LYS A 121 6.28 1.49 -11.79
C LYS A 121 6.93 0.15 -11.44
N SER A 122 8.11 0.16 -10.83
CA SER A 122 8.87 -1.07 -10.57
C SER A 122 8.39 -1.81 -9.33
N ASP A 123 7.93 -1.08 -8.30
CA ASP A 123 7.74 -1.65 -6.96
C ASP A 123 6.33 -1.40 -6.40
N TYR A 124 5.88 -0.14 -6.36
CA TYR A 124 4.62 0.21 -5.68
C TYR A 124 3.39 -0.33 -6.41
N ALA A 125 3.31 -0.16 -7.74
CA ALA A 125 2.19 -0.66 -8.52
C ALA A 125 2.08 -2.19 -8.43
N PRO A 126 3.13 -3.00 -8.65
CA PRO A 126 3.06 -4.44 -8.43
C PRO A 126 2.61 -4.84 -7.01
N TYR A 127 3.13 -4.16 -5.98
CA TYR A 127 2.74 -4.42 -4.58
C TYR A 127 1.25 -4.11 -4.34
N LEU A 128 0.75 -2.96 -4.79
CA LEU A 128 -0.64 -2.57 -4.58
C LEU A 128 -1.60 -3.40 -5.44
N HIS A 129 -1.24 -3.73 -6.69
CA HIS A 129 -2.05 -4.61 -7.53
C HIS A 129 -2.18 -6.01 -6.94
N ALA A 130 -1.14 -6.54 -6.29
CA ALA A 130 -1.23 -7.83 -5.58
C ALA A 130 -2.17 -7.78 -4.36
N ARG A 131 -2.51 -6.59 -3.85
CA ARG A 131 -3.57 -6.35 -2.85
C ARG A 131 -4.96 -6.15 -3.48
N GLY A 132 -5.05 -6.12 -4.80
CA GLY A 132 -6.28 -5.82 -5.55
C GLY A 132 -6.59 -4.33 -5.68
N ILE A 133 -5.62 -3.44 -5.43
CA ILE A 133 -5.80 -1.99 -5.50
C ILE A 133 -5.66 -1.53 -6.94
N LYS A 134 -6.50 -0.57 -7.36
CA LYS A 134 -6.37 0.19 -8.61
C LYS A 134 -5.64 1.51 -8.38
N LEU A 135 -4.78 1.88 -9.31
CA LEU A 135 -4.03 3.13 -9.32
C LEU A 135 -4.56 4.05 -10.42
N VAL A 136 -5.17 5.16 -10.01
CA VAL A 136 -5.76 6.14 -10.92
C VAL A 136 -5.01 7.46 -10.86
N ARG A 137 -5.21 8.32 -11.87
CA ARG A 137 -4.68 9.69 -11.88
C ARG A 137 -5.78 10.70 -12.12
N GLY A 138 -5.87 11.70 -11.23
CA GLY A 138 -6.68 12.90 -11.42
C GLY A 138 -6.21 13.72 -12.62
N LEU A 139 -7.14 14.05 -13.52
CA LEU A 139 -6.95 14.88 -14.70
C LEU A 139 -7.95 16.04 -14.67
N ASP A 140 -7.43 17.27 -14.75
CA ASP A 140 -8.26 18.47 -14.85
C ASP A 140 -9.18 18.40 -16.07
N TYR A 141 -10.49 18.50 -15.82
CA TYR A 141 -11.52 18.46 -16.86
C TYR A 141 -11.28 19.53 -17.93
N SER A 142 -11.01 20.77 -17.55
CA SER A 142 -10.85 21.85 -18.54
C SER A 142 -9.54 21.70 -19.31
N GLY A 143 -8.43 21.46 -18.61
CA GLY A 143 -7.09 21.38 -19.17
C GLY A 143 -6.86 20.14 -20.04
N VAL A 144 -7.49 19.00 -19.76
CA VAL A 144 -7.29 17.77 -20.55
C VAL A 144 -8.50 17.46 -21.43
N MET A 145 -9.72 17.42 -20.89
CA MET A 145 -10.88 16.98 -21.69
C MET A 145 -11.32 18.02 -22.73
N VAL A 146 -11.04 19.30 -22.48
CA VAL A 146 -11.49 20.40 -23.34
C VAL A 146 -10.33 21.09 -24.06
N ASP A 147 -9.49 21.82 -23.33
CA ASP A 147 -8.43 22.64 -23.92
C ASP A 147 -7.24 21.80 -24.38
N GLY A 148 -7.00 20.66 -23.74
CA GLY A 148 -6.04 19.65 -24.16
C GLY A 148 -6.40 19.10 -25.55
N PHE A 149 -7.65 18.71 -25.76
CA PHE A 149 -8.12 18.27 -27.08
C PHE A 149 -8.00 19.39 -28.13
N LYS A 150 -8.45 20.62 -27.83
CA LYS A 150 -8.34 21.77 -28.73
C LYS A 150 -6.89 22.03 -29.15
N THR A 151 -5.96 21.93 -28.21
CA THR A 151 -4.53 22.14 -28.46
C THR A 151 -3.98 21.01 -29.33
N TRP A 152 -4.29 19.76 -28.98
CA TRP A 152 -3.82 18.59 -29.72
C TRP A 152 -4.33 18.56 -31.15
N ILE A 153 -5.63 18.84 -31.38
CA ILE A 153 -6.22 18.80 -32.73
C ILE A 153 -5.68 19.93 -33.62
N ALA A 154 -5.37 21.10 -33.03
CA ALA A 154 -4.71 22.20 -33.74
C ALA A 154 -3.30 21.81 -34.20
N GLN A 155 -2.55 21.03 -33.41
CA GLN A 155 -1.24 20.51 -33.81
C GLN A 155 -1.34 19.52 -34.98
N GLN A 156 -2.49 18.86 -35.16
CA GLN A 156 -2.78 18.04 -36.33
C GLN A 156 -3.23 18.85 -37.56
N GLY A 157 -3.22 20.19 -37.48
CA GLY A 157 -3.66 21.08 -38.56
C GLY A 157 -5.18 21.11 -38.75
N LYS A 158 -5.94 20.67 -37.75
CA LYS A 158 -7.41 20.61 -37.74
C LYS A 158 -7.98 21.55 -36.67
N ASN A 159 -9.30 21.67 -36.61
CA ASN A 159 -10.02 22.34 -35.53
C ASN A 159 -11.16 21.44 -35.02
N VAL A 160 -11.78 21.83 -33.90
CA VAL A 160 -12.87 21.08 -33.26
C VAL A 160 -14.04 20.84 -34.22
N ASP A 161 -14.45 21.83 -35.01
CA ASP A 161 -15.59 21.72 -35.95
C ASP A 161 -15.34 20.70 -37.07
N SER A 162 -14.07 20.43 -37.37
CA SER A 162 -13.63 19.45 -38.37
C SER A 162 -13.22 18.09 -37.78
N ALA A 163 -13.26 17.95 -36.45
CA ALA A 163 -12.83 16.73 -35.77
C ALA A 163 -13.78 15.57 -36.07
N THR A 164 -13.19 14.41 -36.34
CA THR A 164 -13.90 13.15 -36.58
C THR A 164 -13.84 12.26 -35.35
N GLU A 165 -14.65 11.20 -35.29
CA GLU A 165 -14.56 10.17 -34.24
C GLU A 165 -13.13 9.60 -34.12
N SER A 166 -12.46 9.38 -35.25
CA SER A 166 -11.06 8.92 -35.26
C SER A 166 -10.08 9.91 -34.63
N ASP A 167 -10.38 11.22 -34.65
CA ASP A 167 -9.54 12.23 -34.00
C ASP A 167 -9.71 12.19 -32.48
N TYR A 168 -10.93 11.98 -31.99
CA TYR A 168 -11.19 11.78 -30.56
C TYR A 168 -10.60 10.46 -30.06
N ASP A 169 -10.69 9.39 -30.84
CA ASP A 169 -10.07 8.10 -30.51
C ASP A 169 -8.53 8.23 -30.42
N ALA A 170 -7.90 8.91 -31.37
CA ALA A 170 -6.45 9.15 -31.33
C ALA A 170 -6.04 10.04 -30.15
N TYR A 171 -6.88 11.01 -29.77
CA TYR A 171 -6.63 11.80 -28.58
C TYR A 171 -6.79 10.99 -27.29
N ALA A 172 -7.79 10.11 -27.21
CA ALA A 172 -7.96 9.21 -26.07
C ALA A 172 -6.75 8.28 -25.88
N ASP A 173 -6.22 7.71 -26.98
CA ASP A 173 -4.97 6.94 -26.95
C ASP A 173 -3.79 7.78 -26.42
N HIS A 174 -3.67 9.02 -26.90
CA HIS A 174 -2.64 9.95 -26.43
C HIS A 174 -2.77 10.27 -24.93
N VAL A 175 -3.98 10.50 -24.42
CA VAL A 175 -4.24 10.75 -23.00
C VAL A 175 -3.87 9.52 -22.17
N ILE A 176 -4.28 8.32 -22.58
CA ILE A 176 -3.97 7.07 -21.88
C ILE A 176 -2.46 6.81 -21.85
N GLU A 177 -1.77 6.97 -22.98
CA GLU A 177 -0.31 6.82 -23.02
C GLU A 177 0.38 7.82 -22.09
N THR A 178 -0.01 9.10 -22.18
CA THR A 178 0.65 10.20 -21.46
C THR A 178 0.42 10.14 -19.96
N TYR A 179 -0.80 9.84 -19.53
CA TYR A 179 -1.19 10.02 -18.13
C TYR A 179 -1.39 8.73 -17.35
N MET A 180 -1.59 7.60 -18.03
CA MET A 180 -1.91 6.31 -17.39
C MET A 180 -0.78 5.28 -17.59
N THR A 181 -0.57 4.79 -18.82
CA THR A 181 0.29 3.61 -19.03
C THR A 181 1.78 3.92 -18.94
N SER A 182 2.24 5.11 -19.36
CA SER A 182 3.65 5.50 -19.28
C SER A 182 4.18 5.49 -17.83
N VAL A 183 3.33 5.88 -16.89
CA VAL A 183 3.61 5.97 -15.44
C VAL A 183 3.17 4.73 -14.64
N GLY A 184 2.68 3.69 -15.30
CA GLY A 184 2.37 2.39 -14.67
C GLY A 184 1.04 2.32 -13.93
N LEU A 185 0.08 3.18 -14.30
CA LEU A 185 -1.26 3.24 -13.72
C LEU A 185 -2.28 2.43 -14.54
N ASP A 186 -3.43 2.15 -13.96
CA ASP A 186 -4.51 1.37 -14.57
C ASP A 186 -5.88 2.07 -14.55
N GLY A 187 -5.93 3.36 -14.23
CA GLY A 187 -7.14 4.15 -14.44
C GLY A 187 -6.94 5.65 -14.47
N LEU A 188 -8.04 6.36 -14.75
CA LEU A 188 -8.11 7.82 -14.82
C LEU A 188 -9.27 8.32 -13.95
N ASP A 189 -9.10 9.51 -13.40
CA ASP A 189 -10.11 10.23 -12.63
C ASP A 189 -10.28 11.63 -13.24
N ILE A 190 -11.49 11.98 -13.65
CA ILE A 190 -11.79 13.28 -14.24
C ILE A 190 -12.17 14.25 -13.14
N ASP A 191 -11.26 15.16 -12.79
CA ASP A 191 -11.46 16.20 -11.79
C ASP A 191 -12.26 17.36 -12.40
N MET A 192 -13.54 17.44 -12.06
CA MET A 192 -14.46 18.46 -12.54
C MET A 192 -14.90 19.39 -11.39
N GLU A 193 -14.33 20.59 -11.40
CA GLU A 193 -14.70 21.69 -10.48
C GLU A 193 -15.08 23.00 -11.20
N THR A 194 -15.48 22.90 -12.48
CA THR A 194 -15.70 24.07 -13.36
C THR A 194 -17.14 24.19 -13.85
N PHE A 195 -17.47 25.28 -14.55
CA PHE A 195 -18.81 25.50 -15.15
C PHE A 195 -18.70 25.67 -16.67
N PRO A 196 -18.38 24.59 -17.41
CA PRO A 196 -18.25 24.66 -18.86
C PRO A 196 -19.57 24.99 -19.56
N ASP A 197 -19.48 25.72 -20.66
CA ASP A 197 -20.61 25.99 -21.54
C ASP A 197 -20.98 24.77 -22.40
N ALA A 198 -22.07 24.89 -23.17
CA ALA A 198 -22.57 23.78 -23.98
C ALA A 198 -21.59 23.30 -25.07
N ALA A 199 -20.74 24.18 -25.60
CA ALA A 199 -19.75 23.81 -26.61
C ALA A 199 -18.59 23.04 -25.98
N GLN A 200 -18.15 23.46 -24.78
CA GLN A 200 -17.14 22.75 -24.00
C GLN A 200 -17.64 21.37 -23.56
N VAL A 201 -18.89 21.26 -23.10
CA VAL A 201 -19.51 19.97 -22.78
C VAL A 201 -19.57 19.04 -23.98
N ALA A 202 -19.93 19.56 -25.17
CA ALA A 202 -19.96 18.74 -26.38
C ALA A 202 -18.57 18.17 -26.74
N ILE A 203 -17.49 18.92 -26.49
CA ILE A 203 -16.12 18.43 -26.68
C ILE A 203 -15.80 17.33 -25.66
N SER A 204 -16.04 17.59 -24.37
CA SER A 204 -15.71 16.60 -23.33
C SER A 204 -16.50 15.32 -23.49
N ASP A 205 -17.77 15.39 -23.90
CA ASP A 205 -18.61 14.21 -24.11
C ASP A 205 -17.97 13.25 -25.12
N GLN A 206 -17.41 13.80 -26.21
CA GLN A 206 -16.72 13.00 -27.23
C GLN A 206 -15.39 12.43 -26.72
N VAL A 207 -14.60 13.23 -26.00
CA VAL A 207 -13.33 12.76 -25.42
C VAL A 207 -13.56 11.66 -24.39
N ILE A 208 -14.49 11.86 -23.45
CA ILE A 208 -14.84 10.88 -22.40
C ILE A 208 -15.41 9.61 -23.03
N THR A 209 -16.29 9.73 -24.02
CA THR A 209 -16.81 8.55 -24.75
C THR A 209 -15.71 7.78 -25.45
N ALA A 210 -14.72 8.46 -26.05
CA ALA A 210 -13.57 7.81 -26.68
C ALA A 210 -12.64 7.14 -25.65
N LEU A 211 -12.44 7.74 -24.48
CA LEU A 211 -11.72 7.13 -23.36
C LEU A 211 -12.44 5.87 -22.85
N ALA A 212 -13.76 5.93 -22.70
CA ALA A 212 -14.58 4.83 -22.18
C ALA A 212 -14.57 3.56 -23.06
N LYS A 213 -14.17 3.68 -24.33
CA LYS A 213 -13.90 2.51 -25.20
C LYS A 213 -12.69 1.68 -24.73
N ARG A 214 -11.79 2.29 -23.95
CA ARG A 214 -10.47 1.74 -23.58
C ARG A 214 -10.35 1.47 -22.08
N ILE A 215 -11.05 2.24 -21.25
CA ILE A 215 -11.02 2.12 -19.79
C ILE A 215 -12.42 2.15 -19.18
N GLY A 216 -12.55 1.59 -17.97
CA GLY A 216 -13.79 1.59 -17.20
C GLY A 216 -14.86 0.63 -17.77
N PRO A 217 -16.12 0.78 -17.36
CA PRO A 217 -17.17 -0.22 -17.51
C PRO A 217 -17.59 -0.49 -18.96
N LYS A 218 -17.25 0.41 -19.89
CA LYS A 218 -17.59 0.29 -21.32
C LYS A 218 -16.44 -0.24 -22.18
N SER A 219 -15.29 -0.51 -21.56
CA SER A 219 -14.11 -1.06 -22.25
C SER A 219 -14.21 -2.58 -22.43
N ASP A 220 -13.31 -3.13 -23.23
CA ASP A 220 -13.14 -4.59 -23.37
C ASP A 220 -12.51 -5.24 -22.11
N ASN A 221 -12.09 -4.44 -21.12
CA ASN A 221 -11.45 -4.90 -19.87
C ASN A 221 -11.95 -4.12 -18.64
N PRO A 222 -13.26 -4.23 -18.31
CA PRO A 222 -13.90 -3.42 -17.27
C PRO A 222 -13.37 -3.69 -15.86
N GLU A 223 -12.88 -4.90 -15.58
CA GLU A 223 -12.29 -5.25 -14.27
C GLU A 223 -10.80 -4.90 -14.18
N GLY A 224 -10.15 -4.71 -15.33
CA GLY A 224 -8.72 -4.46 -15.40
C GLY A 224 -8.35 -2.99 -15.28
N THR A 225 -9.30 -2.08 -15.53
CA THR A 225 -9.07 -0.63 -15.51
C THR A 225 -10.14 0.09 -14.70
N MET A 226 -9.91 1.37 -14.40
CA MET A 226 -10.88 2.19 -13.66
C MET A 226 -11.08 3.55 -14.30
N PHE A 227 -12.32 4.03 -14.36
CA PHE A 227 -12.64 5.36 -14.83
C PHE A 227 -13.57 6.07 -13.84
N LEU A 228 -13.07 7.14 -13.22
CA LEU A 228 -13.75 7.89 -12.17
C LEU A 228 -14.14 9.29 -12.65
N TYR A 229 -15.18 9.83 -12.02
CA TYR A 229 -15.59 11.22 -12.15
C TYR A 229 -15.57 11.87 -10.77
N ASP A 230 -14.61 12.75 -10.53
CA ASP A 230 -14.48 13.51 -9.29
C ASP A 230 -15.06 14.91 -9.43
N THR A 231 -15.79 15.39 -8.40
CA THR A 231 -16.44 16.70 -8.44
C THR A 231 -16.89 17.19 -7.07
N ASN A 232 -17.00 18.51 -6.91
CA ASN A 232 -17.69 19.15 -5.78
C ASN A 232 -19.06 19.75 -6.17
N GLY A 233 -19.44 19.68 -7.45
CA GLY A 233 -20.53 20.47 -8.02
C GLY A 233 -21.89 19.76 -8.07
N SER A 234 -22.96 20.54 -8.17
CA SER A 234 -24.30 20.04 -8.53
C SER A 234 -24.68 20.34 -10.00
N TYR A 235 -23.75 20.95 -10.76
CA TYR A 235 -23.93 21.20 -12.18
C TYR A 235 -23.58 19.94 -12.98
N THR A 236 -24.61 19.19 -13.35
CA THR A 236 -24.45 17.85 -13.95
C THR A 236 -24.37 17.85 -15.48
N ALA A 237 -24.36 19.00 -16.16
CA ALA A 237 -24.31 19.02 -17.62
C ALA A 237 -23.09 18.28 -18.22
N PRO A 238 -21.88 18.37 -17.63
CA PRO A 238 -20.69 17.65 -18.10
C PRO A 238 -20.67 16.16 -17.78
N PHE A 239 -21.64 15.69 -16.98
CA PHE A 239 -21.72 14.32 -16.49
C PHE A 239 -22.88 13.55 -17.14
N LYS A 240 -24.05 14.18 -17.25
CA LYS A 240 -25.32 13.51 -17.59
C LYS A 240 -25.31 12.68 -18.89
N ASN A 241 -24.51 13.08 -19.88
CA ASN A 241 -24.47 12.41 -21.19
C ASN A 241 -23.46 11.25 -21.22
N VAL A 242 -22.56 11.18 -20.24
CA VAL A 242 -21.44 10.24 -20.15
C VAL A 242 -21.45 9.48 -18.82
N SER A 243 -22.54 9.54 -18.06
CA SER A 243 -22.61 8.94 -16.71
C SER A 243 -22.41 7.43 -16.70
N ASP A 244 -22.75 6.75 -17.81
CA ASP A 244 -22.55 5.31 -18.00
C ASP A 244 -21.09 4.93 -18.27
N CYS A 245 -20.20 5.91 -18.49
CA CYS A 245 -18.78 5.69 -18.76
C CYS A 245 -17.95 5.48 -17.49
N PHE A 246 -18.50 5.77 -16.30
CA PHE A 246 -17.74 5.79 -15.05
C PHE A 246 -18.11 4.64 -14.11
N ASP A 247 -17.09 4.16 -13.38
CA ASP A 247 -17.25 3.18 -12.30
C ASP A 247 -17.91 3.85 -11.09
N TYR A 248 -17.36 4.99 -10.65
CA TYR A 248 -17.83 5.76 -9.50
C TYR A 248 -17.84 7.27 -9.76
N VAL A 249 -18.68 7.96 -9.00
CA VAL A 249 -18.62 9.41 -8.81
C VAL A 249 -18.00 9.68 -7.44
N ALA A 250 -16.78 10.20 -7.43
CA ALA A 250 -16.14 10.73 -6.24
C ALA A 250 -16.69 12.14 -5.99
N TYR A 251 -17.43 12.33 -4.90
CA TYR A 251 -18.02 13.63 -4.55
C TYR A 251 -17.29 14.30 -3.38
N GLN A 252 -16.54 15.36 -3.67
CA GLN A 252 -15.82 16.15 -2.68
C GLN A 252 -16.81 16.99 -1.85
N GLN A 253 -16.89 16.68 -0.55
CA GLN A 253 -17.83 17.34 0.37
C GLN A 253 -17.15 17.93 1.60
N TYR A 254 -15.90 18.36 1.44
CA TYR A 254 -15.05 18.85 2.51
C TYR A 254 -15.75 19.88 3.41
N GLY A 255 -15.52 19.74 4.71
CA GLY A 255 -16.09 20.59 5.75
C GLY A 255 -17.61 20.47 5.91
N SER A 256 -18.20 19.34 5.49
CA SER A 256 -19.64 19.12 5.54
C SER A 256 -20.01 17.75 6.08
N ASP A 257 -21.22 17.69 6.63
CA ASP A 257 -21.85 16.51 7.20
C ASP A 257 -22.65 15.69 6.16
N SER A 258 -23.31 14.64 6.64
CA SER A 258 -24.16 13.75 5.86
C SER A 258 -25.37 14.44 5.22
N ASN A 259 -25.78 15.63 5.68
CA ASN A 259 -26.84 16.39 5.01
C ASN A 259 -26.41 16.88 3.63
N ARG A 260 -25.11 17.21 3.45
CA ARG A 260 -24.58 17.51 2.11
C ARG A 260 -24.50 16.24 1.26
N THR A 261 -24.05 15.13 1.85
CA THR A 261 -24.03 13.81 1.17
C THR A 261 -25.39 13.46 0.59
N ALA A 262 -26.45 13.56 1.40
CA ALA A 262 -27.83 13.26 0.98
C ALA A 262 -28.29 14.11 -0.22
N LYS A 263 -28.02 15.42 -0.19
CA LYS A 263 -28.39 16.34 -1.28
C LYS A 263 -27.61 16.08 -2.56
N ALA A 264 -26.31 15.78 -2.43
CA ALA A 264 -25.46 15.47 -3.55
C ALA A 264 -25.86 14.13 -4.17
N ALA A 265 -26.01 13.06 -3.38
CA ALA A 265 -26.47 11.76 -3.85
C ALA A 265 -27.79 11.87 -4.63
N ALA A 266 -28.80 12.57 -4.08
CA ALA A 266 -30.07 12.81 -4.76
C ALA A 266 -29.94 13.55 -6.10
N THR A 267 -28.90 14.37 -6.28
CA THR A 267 -28.61 15.05 -7.56
C THR A 267 -28.09 14.05 -8.61
N TYR A 268 -27.32 13.04 -8.20
CA TYR A 268 -26.69 12.08 -9.11
C TYR A 268 -27.51 10.80 -9.32
N GLU A 269 -28.44 10.47 -8.42
CA GLU A 269 -29.33 9.29 -8.49
C GLU A 269 -30.18 9.21 -9.77
N GLN A 270 -30.39 10.34 -10.45
CA GLN A 270 -31.06 10.38 -11.76
C GLN A 270 -30.20 9.82 -12.91
N PHE A 271 -28.91 9.57 -12.69
CA PHE A 271 -27.95 9.12 -13.70
C PHE A 271 -27.17 7.86 -13.31
N ILE A 272 -27.01 7.59 -12.01
CA ILE A 272 -26.26 6.45 -11.46
C ILE A 272 -27.00 5.81 -10.29
N ASP A 273 -26.70 4.53 -10.01
CA ASP A 273 -27.12 3.91 -8.76
C ASP A 273 -26.35 4.51 -7.57
N SER A 274 -27.00 4.61 -6.41
CA SER A 274 -26.38 4.98 -5.13
C SER A 274 -25.08 4.24 -4.82
N THR A 275 -24.95 2.97 -5.24
CA THR A 275 -23.74 2.16 -5.07
C THR A 275 -22.55 2.65 -5.90
N LYS A 276 -22.73 3.66 -6.76
CA LYS A 276 -21.65 4.32 -7.50
C LYS A 276 -21.26 5.67 -6.93
N PHE A 277 -22.00 6.19 -5.95
CA PHE A 277 -21.73 7.50 -5.35
C PHE A 277 -20.81 7.35 -4.14
N VAL A 278 -19.68 8.06 -4.14
CA VAL A 278 -18.61 7.94 -3.15
C VAL A 278 -18.30 9.32 -2.56
N PRO A 279 -18.90 9.71 -1.42
CA PRO A 279 -18.57 10.97 -0.75
C PRO A 279 -17.15 10.97 -0.19
N GLY A 280 -16.50 12.14 -0.20
CA GLY A 280 -15.16 12.29 0.35
C GLY A 280 -14.92 13.49 1.25
N LEU A 281 -14.00 13.26 2.17
CA LEU A 281 -13.54 14.19 3.20
C LEU A 281 -12.04 14.46 3.02
N THR A 282 -11.49 15.37 3.80
CA THR A 282 -10.08 15.78 3.65
C THR A 282 -9.38 16.00 4.98
N PHE A 283 -8.07 15.79 4.98
CA PHE A 283 -7.20 16.19 6.07
C PHE A 283 -6.60 17.60 5.84
N PRO A 284 -6.22 18.31 6.91
CA PRO A 284 -5.50 19.59 6.81
C PRO A 284 -4.16 19.48 6.05
N GLU A 285 -4.08 20.15 4.91
CA GLU A 285 -2.83 20.31 4.17
C GLU A 285 -1.89 21.29 4.88
N GLU A 286 -0.60 20.95 4.92
CA GLU A 286 0.46 21.89 5.26
C GLU A 286 0.45 23.10 4.31
N GLY A 287 0.74 24.29 4.86
CA GLY A 287 0.78 25.53 4.09
C GLY A 287 -0.58 26.07 3.63
N ASP A 288 -1.69 25.34 3.79
CA ASP A 288 -3.01 25.87 3.47
C ASP A 288 -3.42 26.90 4.54
N MET A 289 -3.35 28.18 4.18
CA MET A 289 -3.75 29.29 5.05
C MET A 289 -5.22 29.70 4.88
N ASN A 290 -5.93 29.13 3.90
CA ASN A 290 -7.22 29.63 3.44
C ASN A 290 -8.38 28.68 3.76
N ASN A 291 -8.20 27.36 3.63
CA ASN A 291 -9.29 26.41 3.82
C ASN A 291 -9.22 25.75 5.20
N ARG A 292 -10.37 25.70 5.89
CA ARG A 292 -10.51 25.11 7.23
C ARG A 292 -11.72 24.18 7.28
N TRP A 293 -11.54 22.96 6.78
CA TRP A 293 -12.62 21.97 6.63
C TRP A 293 -13.04 21.35 7.97
N ASN A 294 -12.07 21.00 8.81
CA ASN A 294 -12.26 20.43 10.14
C ASN A 294 -13.00 19.06 10.13
N ASP A 295 -12.78 18.24 9.11
CA ASP A 295 -13.46 16.95 8.95
C ASP A 295 -13.05 15.92 10.02
N ALA A 296 -11.77 15.91 10.41
CA ALA A 296 -11.20 15.01 11.42
C ALA A 296 -10.93 15.75 12.73
N THR A 297 -11.98 15.94 13.54
CA THR A 297 -11.90 16.61 14.85
C THR A 297 -12.38 15.68 15.96
N GLU A 298 -11.68 15.67 17.09
CA GLU A 298 -12.17 14.97 18.28
C GLU A 298 -13.20 15.83 19.04
N PRO A 299 -14.23 15.22 19.67
CA PRO A 299 -14.48 13.77 19.78
C PRO A 299 -14.87 13.09 18.45
N TYR A 300 -14.39 11.86 18.22
CA TYR A 300 -14.61 11.13 16.95
C TYR A 300 -16.08 11.07 16.53
N LEU A 301 -16.99 10.81 17.48
CA LEU A 301 -18.43 10.70 17.20
C LEU A 301 -19.08 12.03 16.78
N ASP A 302 -18.40 13.16 16.99
CA ASP A 302 -18.86 14.48 16.57
C ASP A 302 -18.21 14.92 15.23
N SER A 303 -17.32 14.10 14.67
CA SER A 303 -16.57 14.41 13.45
C SER A 303 -17.36 14.11 12.17
N HIS A 304 -17.04 14.82 11.08
CA HIS A 304 -17.58 14.46 9.75
C HIS A 304 -17.11 13.08 9.32
N PHE A 305 -15.91 12.65 9.73
CA PHE A 305 -15.40 11.30 9.45
C PHE A 305 -16.33 10.20 9.97
N TYR A 306 -16.82 10.32 11.20
CA TYR A 306 -17.78 9.36 11.75
C TYR A 306 -19.12 9.45 11.01
N ASP A 307 -19.70 10.66 10.93
CA ASP A 307 -21.03 10.88 10.37
C ASP A 307 -21.13 10.40 8.91
N VAL A 308 -20.18 10.76 8.06
CA VAL A 308 -20.21 10.40 6.64
C VAL A 308 -19.88 8.92 6.41
N ALA A 309 -18.99 8.32 7.21
CA ALA A 309 -18.70 6.89 7.12
C ALA A 309 -19.89 6.03 7.53
N SER A 310 -20.56 6.39 8.63
CA SER A 310 -21.81 5.75 9.03
C SER A 310 -22.89 5.96 7.97
N TYR A 311 -23.08 7.20 7.48
CA TYR A 311 -24.08 7.49 6.45
C TYR A 311 -23.86 6.68 5.17
N SER A 312 -22.62 6.61 4.68
CA SER A 312 -22.25 5.85 3.50
C SER A 312 -22.61 4.37 3.63
N TYR A 313 -22.33 3.78 4.80
CA TYR A 313 -22.68 2.39 5.08
C TYR A 313 -24.20 2.20 5.17
N ASP A 314 -24.88 3.00 6.00
CA ASP A 314 -26.31 2.87 6.31
C ASP A 314 -27.21 3.11 5.08
N HIS A 315 -26.77 3.96 4.15
CA HIS A 315 -27.51 4.29 2.92
C HIS A 315 -27.01 3.50 1.70
N ASN A 316 -26.17 2.48 1.91
CA ASN A 316 -25.67 1.61 0.86
C ASN A 316 -24.98 2.36 -0.30
N LEU A 317 -24.30 3.47 -0.01
CA LEU A 317 -23.54 4.23 -1.02
C LEU A 317 -22.34 3.42 -1.54
N GLY A 318 -21.69 3.88 -2.61
CA GLY A 318 -20.54 3.19 -3.20
C GLY A 318 -19.34 3.02 -2.27
N GLY A 319 -19.24 3.87 -1.24
CA GLY A 319 -18.19 3.85 -0.24
C GLY A 319 -17.75 5.25 0.12
N MET A 320 -16.46 5.45 0.40
CA MET A 320 -15.91 6.76 0.74
C MET A 320 -14.55 7.02 0.11
N PHE A 321 -14.15 8.29 0.09
CA PHE A 321 -12.75 8.64 -0.13
C PHE A 321 -12.21 9.66 0.86
N VAL A 322 -10.89 9.72 0.98
CA VAL A 322 -10.21 10.79 1.74
C VAL A 322 -9.12 11.45 0.91
N TYR A 323 -9.06 12.77 0.99
CA TYR A 323 -7.99 13.56 0.40
C TYR A 323 -6.85 13.83 1.39
N ALA A 324 -5.62 13.93 0.87
CA ALA A 324 -4.39 14.16 1.62
C ALA A 324 -4.11 13.08 2.68
N LEU A 325 -4.09 11.80 2.27
CA LEU A 325 -3.84 10.65 3.17
C LEU A 325 -2.59 10.84 4.06
N ASP A 326 -1.55 11.45 3.52
CA ASP A 326 -0.29 11.72 4.22
C ASP A 326 -0.43 12.67 5.43
N ARG A 327 -1.60 13.29 5.59
CA ARG A 327 -1.94 14.25 6.65
C ARG A 327 -2.92 13.71 7.68
N ASP A 328 -3.18 12.41 7.69
CA ASP A 328 -4.05 11.78 8.69
C ASP A 328 -3.64 12.18 10.13
N GLY A 329 -4.62 12.64 10.91
CA GLY A 329 -4.42 13.08 12.29
C GLY A 329 -3.79 14.47 12.45
N ARG A 330 -3.45 15.18 11.36
CA ARG A 330 -3.00 16.58 11.42
C ARG A 330 -4.18 17.53 11.66
N THR A 331 -3.87 18.67 12.25
CA THR A 331 -4.80 19.77 12.51
C THR A 331 -4.41 21.03 11.72
N TYR A 332 -5.17 22.11 11.89
CA TYR A 332 -4.82 23.44 11.40
C TYR A 332 -4.00 24.26 12.40
N SER A 333 -3.37 23.62 13.40
CA SER A 333 -2.42 24.30 14.27
C SER A 333 -1.24 24.85 13.46
N ASP A 334 -0.63 25.95 13.92
CA ASP A 334 0.54 26.54 13.25
C ASP A 334 1.66 25.51 13.05
N ASP A 335 1.84 24.62 14.03
CA ASP A 335 2.84 23.57 14.01
C ASP A 335 2.55 22.51 12.93
N ASP A 336 1.30 22.03 12.82
CA ASP A 336 0.95 21.10 11.74
C ASP A 336 0.97 21.78 10.36
N LEU A 337 0.60 23.06 10.26
CA LEU A 337 0.63 23.80 9.00
C LEU A 337 2.05 24.06 8.50
N ALA A 338 3.02 24.21 9.40
CA ALA A 338 4.41 24.51 9.06
C ALA A 338 5.28 23.26 8.93
N HIS A 339 4.78 22.07 9.27
CA HIS A 339 5.60 20.87 9.35
C HIS A 339 4.98 19.64 8.69
N ILE A 340 5.85 18.78 8.17
CA ILE A 340 5.50 17.41 7.75
C ILE A 340 5.77 16.49 8.93
N LYS A 341 4.76 15.74 9.36
CA LYS A 341 4.84 14.85 10.51
C LYS A 341 4.30 13.46 10.18
N PRO A 342 4.90 12.41 10.73
CA PRO A 342 4.41 11.06 10.55
C PRO A 342 3.03 10.85 11.18
N SER A 343 2.30 9.87 10.67
CA SER A 343 0.97 9.51 11.18
C SER A 343 0.82 8.00 11.28
N ASN A 344 0.04 7.54 12.26
CA ASN A 344 -0.34 6.14 12.42
C ASN A 344 -1.58 5.76 11.56
N LEU A 345 -2.10 6.72 10.79
CA LEU A 345 -3.26 6.60 9.88
C LEU A 345 -4.56 6.18 10.59
N ILE A 346 -4.72 6.55 11.86
CA ILE A 346 -5.84 6.13 12.70
C ILE A 346 -7.20 6.57 12.13
N TRP A 347 -7.32 7.77 11.58
CA TRP A 347 -8.60 8.27 11.08
C TRP A 347 -9.03 7.51 9.82
N THR A 348 -8.10 7.30 8.89
CA THR A 348 -8.33 6.55 7.65
C THR A 348 -8.66 5.09 7.96
N LYS A 349 -7.87 4.42 8.81
CA LYS A 349 -8.13 3.02 9.22
C LYS A 349 -9.51 2.88 9.89
N THR A 350 -9.90 3.86 10.70
CA THR A 350 -11.22 3.87 11.34
C THR A 350 -12.34 4.13 10.35
N ALA A 351 -12.18 5.08 9.41
CA ALA A 351 -13.16 5.36 8.37
C ALA A 351 -13.41 4.15 7.46
N ILE A 352 -12.34 3.44 7.06
CA ILE A 352 -12.44 2.19 6.31
C ILE A 352 -13.29 1.18 7.07
N ALA A 353 -12.95 0.92 8.33
CA ALA A 353 -13.69 -0.02 9.18
C ALA A 353 -15.17 0.39 9.32
N GLN A 354 -15.43 1.68 9.54
CA GLN A 354 -16.78 2.21 9.73
C GLN A 354 -17.63 2.16 8.44
N SER A 355 -17.09 2.60 7.31
CA SER A 355 -17.83 2.66 6.03
C SER A 355 -18.01 1.28 5.39
N GLN A 356 -17.21 0.29 5.79
CA GLN A 356 -17.35 -1.11 5.37
C GLN A 356 -18.17 -1.94 6.35
N GLY A 357 -18.57 -1.38 7.51
CA GLY A 357 -19.47 -2.03 8.45
C GLY A 357 -18.81 -3.00 9.43
N MET A 358 -17.52 -2.80 9.76
CA MET A 358 -16.85 -3.54 10.81
C MET A 358 -17.59 -3.35 12.14
N SER A 359 -17.92 -4.45 12.80
CA SER A 359 -18.54 -4.41 14.12
C SER A 359 -17.53 -4.04 15.21
N LEU A 360 -18.02 -3.47 16.32
CA LEU A 360 -17.18 -3.21 17.50
C LEU A 360 -16.55 -4.50 18.06
N GLU A 361 -17.27 -5.62 18.00
CA GLU A 361 -16.77 -6.93 18.43
C GLU A 361 -15.57 -7.36 17.57
N ASN A 362 -15.69 -7.25 16.24
CA ASN A 362 -14.61 -7.61 15.32
C ASN A 362 -13.41 -6.68 15.45
N ALA A 363 -13.62 -5.38 15.67
CA ALA A 363 -12.53 -4.46 15.97
C ALA A 363 -11.79 -4.87 17.26
N LYS A 364 -12.52 -5.19 18.33
CA LYS A 364 -11.92 -5.67 19.60
C LYS A 364 -11.21 -7.01 19.41
N GLN A 365 -11.75 -7.90 18.59
CA GLN A 365 -11.11 -9.18 18.25
C GLN A 365 -9.79 -8.94 17.51
N ALA A 366 -9.80 -8.10 16.47
CA ALA A 366 -8.61 -7.73 15.71
C ALA A 366 -7.55 -7.12 16.63
N ALA A 367 -7.92 -6.15 17.47
CA ALA A 367 -6.98 -5.53 18.42
C ALA A 367 -6.36 -6.56 19.37
N ASN A 368 -7.16 -7.44 19.97
CA ASN A 368 -6.63 -8.46 20.88
C ASN A 368 -5.76 -9.49 20.17
N HIS A 369 -6.13 -9.91 18.96
CA HIS A 369 -5.32 -10.82 18.15
C HIS A 369 -3.94 -10.21 17.83
N PHE A 370 -3.89 -8.92 17.46
CA PHE A 370 -2.63 -8.20 17.27
C PHE A 370 -1.78 -8.19 18.55
N LEU A 371 -2.39 -7.82 19.68
CA LEU A 371 -1.69 -7.76 20.97
C LEU A 371 -1.17 -9.14 21.40
N ASP A 372 -1.93 -10.21 21.16
CA ASP A 372 -1.52 -11.59 21.45
C ASP A 372 -0.29 -11.97 20.63
N ARG A 373 -0.31 -11.72 19.32
CA ARG A 373 0.86 -11.94 18.43
C ARG A 373 2.06 -11.12 18.90
N MET A 374 1.90 -9.82 19.09
CA MET A 374 3.01 -8.95 19.46
C MET A 374 3.57 -9.23 20.87
N SER A 375 2.81 -9.90 21.74
CA SER A 375 3.30 -10.28 23.08
C SER A 375 4.52 -11.20 23.05
N TYR A 376 4.77 -11.90 21.94
CA TYR A 376 5.96 -12.74 21.78
C TYR A 376 7.26 -11.96 21.54
N THR A 377 7.17 -10.67 21.18
CA THR A 377 8.33 -9.81 20.90
C THR A 377 8.50 -8.67 21.88
N LYS A 378 7.41 -8.16 22.48
CA LYS A 378 7.46 -7.16 23.54
C LYS A 378 6.25 -7.27 24.47
N ASP A 379 6.42 -6.86 25.72
CA ASP A 379 5.34 -6.90 26.71
C ASP A 379 4.18 -5.98 26.32
N VAL A 380 2.96 -6.50 26.42
CA VAL A 380 1.73 -5.72 26.23
C VAL A 380 1.30 -5.11 27.58
N PRO A 381 1.23 -3.78 27.71
CA PRO A 381 0.71 -3.16 28.92
C PRO A 381 -0.72 -3.61 29.22
N ALA A 382 -1.00 -3.95 30.48
CA ALA A 382 -2.34 -4.39 30.89
C ALA A 382 -3.42 -3.33 30.60
N GLU A 383 -3.06 -2.05 30.71
CA GLU A 383 -3.93 -0.91 30.41
C GLU A 383 -4.38 -0.91 28.94
N THR A 384 -3.52 -1.27 27.99
CA THR A 384 -3.89 -1.35 26.56
C THR A 384 -5.07 -2.30 26.33
N ARG A 385 -5.05 -3.49 26.94
CA ARG A 385 -6.16 -4.45 26.84
C ARG A 385 -7.41 -3.99 27.58
N GLN A 386 -7.25 -3.31 28.72
CA GLN A 386 -8.38 -2.73 29.45
C GLN A 386 -9.08 -1.64 28.62
N THR A 387 -8.32 -0.77 27.95
CA THR A 387 -8.85 0.27 27.07
C THR A 387 -9.56 -0.35 25.86
N VAL A 388 -9.00 -1.38 25.22
CA VAL A 388 -9.70 -2.13 24.15
C VAL A 388 -11.01 -2.72 24.65
N ALA A 389 -11.02 -3.33 25.84
CA ALA A 389 -12.23 -3.92 26.41
C ALA A 389 -13.30 -2.86 26.72
N ALA A 390 -12.87 -1.70 27.25
CA ALA A 390 -13.73 -0.59 27.63
C ALA A 390 -14.23 0.26 26.45
N ALA A 391 -13.56 0.20 25.30
CA ALA A 391 -13.91 0.98 24.12
C ALA A 391 -15.37 0.77 23.68
N THR A 392 -16.00 1.86 23.28
CA THR A 392 -17.43 1.94 22.93
C THR A 392 -17.67 2.15 21.43
N ASN A 393 -16.61 2.46 20.68
CA ASN A 393 -16.63 2.67 19.23
C ASN A 393 -15.31 2.22 18.58
N LEU A 394 -15.29 2.15 17.24
CA LEU A 394 -14.14 1.65 16.47
C LEU A 394 -12.88 2.51 16.68
N TYR A 395 -13.05 3.84 16.77
CA TYR A 395 -11.95 4.78 16.97
C TYR A 395 -11.25 4.55 18.32
N GLU A 396 -12.00 4.34 19.40
CA GLU A 396 -11.43 4.06 20.72
C GLU A 396 -10.66 2.73 20.76
N VAL A 397 -11.13 1.70 20.04
CA VAL A 397 -10.38 0.43 19.90
C VAL A 397 -9.06 0.67 19.18
N ASN A 398 -9.10 1.37 18.05
CA ASN A 398 -7.92 1.68 17.26
C ASN A 398 -6.93 2.56 18.05
N LYS A 399 -7.42 3.60 18.74
CA LYS A 399 -6.63 4.52 19.56
C LYS A 399 -5.97 3.82 20.74
N ALA A 400 -6.59 2.79 21.31
CA ALA A 400 -5.98 2.00 22.38
C ALA A 400 -4.66 1.33 21.94
N VAL A 401 -4.56 0.91 20.67
CA VAL A 401 -3.38 0.23 20.13
C VAL A 401 -2.43 1.19 19.41
N LEU A 402 -2.97 2.10 18.58
CA LEU A 402 -2.19 3.04 17.76
C LEU A 402 -1.73 4.29 18.51
N GLY A 403 -2.43 4.66 19.59
CA GLY A 403 -2.26 5.96 20.24
C GLY A 403 -3.02 7.08 19.52
N ALA A 404 -2.94 8.29 20.08
CA ALA A 404 -3.55 9.48 19.47
C ALA A 404 -2.75 9.96 18.24
N ASP A 405 -1.43 9.80 18.27
CA ASP A 405 -0.51 10.15 17.20
C ASP A 405 0.58 9.07 17.01
N TRP A 406 1.45 9.28 16.02
CA TRP A 406 2.61 8.46 15.71
C TRP A 406 3.50 8.25 16.94
N ASN A 407 3.77 6.98 17.26
CA ASN A 407 4.55 6.54 18.43
C ASN A 407 3.91 6.83 19.80
N ASP A 408 2.66 7.31 19.87
CA ASP A 408 1.98 7.50 21.17
C ASP A 408 1.44 6.20 21.74
N GLY A 409 1.12 5.23 20.87
CA GLY A 409 0.49 3.97 21.26
C GLY A 409 1.44 2.80 21.42
N TYR A 410 0.83 1.61 21.49
CA TYR A 410 1.56 0.34 21.53
C TYR A 410 2.26 0.04 20.20
N SER A 411 1.64 0.29 19.05
CA SER A 411 2.28 0.09 17.73
C SER A 411 1.61 0.89 16.62
N ASN A 412 2.42 1.55 15.77
CA ASN A 412 1.92 2.21 14.55
C ASN A 412 1.58 1.22 13.42
N THR A 413 2.06 -0.03 13.53
CA THR A 413 1.87 -1.05 12.48
C THR A 413 0.52 -1.75 12.55
N TYR A 414 -0.27 -1.51 13.61
CA TYR A 414 -1.60 -2.10 13.73
C TYR A 414 -2.52 -1.58 12.62
N ASP A 415 -3.18 -2.49 11.93
CA ASP A 415 -4.19 -2.21 10.92
C ASP A 415 -5.39 -3.12 11.21
N PRO A 416 -6.55 -2.57 11.61
CA PRO A 416 -7.68 -3.38 12.07
C PRO A 416 -8.26 -4.26 10.96
N THR A 417 -8.28 -3.77 9.72
CA THR A 417 -8.81 -4.49 8.56
C THR A 417 -7.91 -5.65 8.19
N LEU A 418 -6.59 -5.43 8.16
CA LEU A 418 -5.63 -6.50 7.97
C LEU A 418 -5.74 -7.53 9.08
N GLU A 419 -5.68 -7.08 10.33
CA GLU A 419 -5.58 -7.98 11.47
C GLU A 419 -6.81 -8.85 11.61
N LEU A 420 -8.00 -8.31 11.32
CA LEU A 420 -9.23 -9.09 11.27
C LEU A 420 -9.13 -10.25 10.27
N SER A 421 -8.55 -10.02 9.08
CA SER A 421 -8.34 -11.10 8.10
C SER A 421 -7.41 -12.21 8.62
N LEU A 422 -6.39 -11.83 9.41
CA LEU A 422 -5.43 -12.75 10.00
C LEU A 422 -6.04 -13.65 11.08
N THR A 423 -7.14 -13.22 11.72
CA THR A 423 -7.87 -14.05 12.71
C THR A 423 -8.44 -15.35 12.12
N SER A 424 -8.61 -15.40 10.79
CA SER A 424 -9.07 -16.62 10.09
C SER A 424 -8.00 -17.71 9.97
N ILE A 425 -6.74 -17.38 10.25
CA ILE A 425 -5.62 -18.32 10.19
C ILE A 425 -5.48 -19.01 11.55
N ASP A 426 -5.67 -20.33 11.60
CA ASP A 426 -5.49 -21.10 12.83
C ASP A 426 -4.01 -21.16 13.24
N THR A 427 -3.68 -20.49 14.35
CA THR A 427 -2.34 -20.44 14.93
C THR A 427 -2.19 -21.30 16.19
N THR A 428 -3.23 -22.05 16.59
CA THR A 428 -3.29 -22.79 17.86
C THR A 428 -2.13 -23.78 18.03
N ALA A 429 -1.82 -24.52 16.99
CA ALA A 429 -0.72 -25.49 17.03
C ALA A 429 0.65 -24.82 17.16
N LEU A 430 0.84 -23.68 16.48
CA LEU A 430 2.08 -22.91 16.51
C LEU A 430 2.31 -22.28 17.89
N THR A 431 1.30 -21.60 18.43
CA THR A 431 1.39 -20.94 19.74
C THR A 431 1.60 -21.97 20.86
N GLY A 432 0.96 -23.14 20.76
CA GLY A 432 1.22 -24.28 21.66
C GLY A 432 2.66 -24.79 21.55
N ALA A 433 3.23 -24.88 20.35
CA ALA A 433 4.62 -25.26 20.15
C ALA A 433 5.60 -24.20 20.70
N ILE A 434 5.32 -22.91 20.51
CA ILE A 434 6.12 -21.80 21.08
C ILE A 434 6.15 -21.89 22.60
N ALA A 435 4.99 -22.03 23.26
CA ALA A 435 4.92 -22.15 24.72
C ALA A 435 5.73 -23.35 25.24
N LYS A 436 5.71 -24.47 24.51
CA LYS A 436 6.46 -25.68 24.85
C LYS A 436 7.97 -25.48 24.68
N ALA A 437 8.39 -24.80 23.62
CA ALA A 437 9.78 -24.42 23.40
C ALA A 437 10.28 -23.47 24.50
N ASP A 438 9.49 -22.46 24.87
CA ASP A 438 9.83 -21.50 25.92
C ASP A 438 10.03 -22.19 27.29
N ALA A 439 9.17 -23.17 27.63
CA ALA A 439 9.32 -23.96 28.85
C ALA A 439 10.63 -24.80 28.85
N LEU A 440 10.99 -25.42 27.73
CA LEU A 440 12.23 -26.20 27.58
C LEU A 440 13.48 -25.33 27.64
N LEU A 441 13.43 -24.12 27.09
CA LEU A 441 14.52 -23.15 27.16
C LEU A 441 14.72 -22.63 28.59
N ALA A 442 13.64 -22.44 29.33
CA ALA A 442 13.68 -22.00 30.73
C ALA A 442 14.22 -23.09 31.69
N ASP A 443 13.92 -24.36 31.45
CA ASP A 443 14.40 -25.49 32.29
C ASP A 443 15.93 -25.67 32.22
N GLY A 444 16.57 -25.21 31.14
CA GLY A 444 18.04 -25.15 31.05
C GLY A 444 18.75 -26.50 31.01
N ALA A 445 18.05 -27.64 31.03
CA ALA A 445 18.62 -29.00 31.07
C ALA A 445 19.06 -29.56 29.70
N THR A 446 18.92 -28.80 28.62
CA THR A 446 19.23 -29.21 27.24
C THR A 446 20.71 -29.07 26.87
N ASP A 447 21.19 -29.92 25.97
CA ASP A 447 22.53 -29.78 25.36
C ASP A 447 22.64 -28.44 24.61
N THR A 448 23.84 -27.83 24.57
CA THR A 448 24.07 -26.49 24.00
C THR A 448 23.70 -26.40 22.52
N ASP A 449 24.00 -27.42 21.71
CA ASP A 449 23.70 -27.40 20.27
C ASP A 449 22.19 -27.55 20.03
N VAL A 450 21.54 -28.39 20.85
CA VAL A 450 20.09 -28.59 20.82
C VAL A 450 19.34 -27.34 21.29
N ARG A 451 19.85 -26.67 22.33
CA ARG A 451 19.33 -25.38 22.81
C ARG A 451 19.43 -24.29 21.73
N THR A 452 20.54 -24.25 21.00
CA THR A 452 20.75 -23.30 19.89
C THR A 452 19.76 -23.54 18.75
N THR A 453 19.55 -24.81 18.39
CA THR A 453 18.59 -25.22 17.34
C THR A 453 17.16 -24.86 17.74
N LEU A 454 16.76 -25.18 18.98
CA LEU A 454 15.45 -24.84 19.52
C LEU A 454 15.21 -23.32 19.57
N THR A 455 16.20 -22.56 20.02
CA THR A 455 16.14 -21.08 20.06
C THR A 455 15.96 -20.50 18.67
N THR A 456 16.70 -21.03 17.68
CA THR A 456 16.63 -20.55 16.29
C THR A 456 15.25 -20.83 15.69
N ALA A 457 14.73 -22.05 15.84
CA ALA A 457 13.40 -22.40 15.34
C ALA A 457 12.29 -21.59 16.03
N ARG A 458 12.39 -21.41 17.36
CA ARG A 458 11.46 -20.58 18.14
C ARG A 458 11.47 -19.13 17.66
N ASN A 459 12.64 -18.55 17.46
CA ASN A 459 12.77 -17.17 16.99
C ASN A 459 12.26 -17.00 15.56
N ALA A 460 12.49 -17.97 14.67
CA ALA A 460 11.93 -17.95 13.32
C ALA A 460 10.39 -18.01 13.36
N ALA A 461 9.81 -18.91 14.17
CA ALA A 461 8.37 -19.01 14.37
C ALA A 461 7.77 -17.71 14.93
N VAL A 462 8.40 -17.10 15.94
CA VAL A 462 7.95 -15.83 16.51
C VAL A 462 8.11 -14.68 15.52
N THR A 463 9.23 -14.60 14.80
CA THR A 463 9.44 -13.57 13.77
C THR A 463 8.37 -13.67 12.68
N GLY A 464 8.06 -14.89 12.23
CA GLY A 464 6.99 -15.14 11.27
C GLY A 464 5.60 -14.84 11.83
N LEU A 465 5.30 -15.28 13.06
CA LEU A 465 4.03 -14.99 13.72
C LEU A 465 3.91 -13.54 14.19
N THR A 466 4.94 -12.70 14.04
CA THR A 466 4.85 -11.27 14.36
C THR A 466 5.19 -10.38 13.18
N SER A 467 5.39 -10.96 11.99
CA SER A 467 5.45 -10.20 10.76
C SER A 467 4.08 -9.58 10.44
N LYS A 468 4.09 -8.55 9.61
CA LYS A 468 2.88 -7.88 9.12
C LYS A 468 1.96 -8.84 8.39
N LEU A 469 2.51 -9.80 7.65
CA LEU A 469 1.77 -10.78 6.85
C LEU A 469 2.32 -12.20 7.01
N TYR A 470 1.41 -13.16 7.01
CA TYR A 470 1.70 -14.59 6.98
C TYR A 470 0.48 -15.34 6.45
N THR A 471 0.70 -16.56 5.97
CA THR A 471 -0.36 -17.46 5.48
C THR A 471 -0.51 -18.68 6.38
N GLY A 472 -1.59 -19.43 6.20
CA GLY A 472 -1.75 -20.73 6.87
C GLY A 472 -0.64 -21.73 6.52
N ALA A 473 -0.09 -21.67 5.30
CA ALA A 473 1.02 -22.51 4.89
C ALA A 473 2.31 -22.17 5.65
N ASP A 474 2.57 -20.88 5.88
CA ASP A 474 3.70 -20.43 6.68
C ASP A 474 3.59 -20.93 8.13
N VAL A 475 2.40 -20.79 8.73
CA VAL A 475 2.12 -21.28 10.09
C VAL A 475 2.35 -22.78 10.21
N VAL A 476 1.88 -23.57 9.24
CA VAL A 476 2.12 -25.02 9.19
C VAL A 476 3.62 -25.33 9.09
N SER A 477 4.35 -24.59 8.25
CA SER A 477 5.79 -24.76 8.05
C SER A 477 6.57 -24.46 9.34
N TRP A 478 6.33 -23.30 9.97
CA TRP A 478 6.96 -22.92 11.23
C TRP A 478 6.62 -23.90 12.36
N THR A 479 5.37 -24.37 12.43
CA THR A 479 4.93 -25.36 13.41
C THR A 479 5.70 -26.67 13.26
N ALA A 480 5.87 -27.15 12.02
CA ALA A 480 6.61 -28.37 11.75
C ALA A 480 8.09 -28.23 12.14
N SER A 481 8.76 -27.15 11.70
CA SER A 481 10.16 -26.88 12.05
C SER A 481 10.38 -26.78 13.56
N LEU A 482 9.49 -26.09 14.28
CA LEU A 482 9.60 -25.94 15.73
C LEU A 482 9.35 -27.27 16.46
N ASN A 483 8.38 -28.07 16.02
CA ASN A 483 8.12 -29.39 16.61
C ASN A 483 9.29 -30.37 16.41
N THR A 484 9.99 -30.31 15.27
CA THR A 484 11.23 -31.08 15.08
C THR A 484 12.27 -30.69 16.11
N ALA A 485 12.51 -29.39 16.32
CA ALA A 485 13.48 -28.92 17.31
C ALA A 485 13.08 -29.30 18.77
N ILE A 486 11.79 -29.29 19.08
CA ILE A 486 11.26 -29.74 20.38
C ILE A 486 11.49 -31.25 20.58
N ALA A 487 11.30 -32.07 19.54
CA ALA A 487 11.53 -33.51 19.62
C ALA A 487 13.01 -33.83 19.89
N ASP A 488 13.93 -33.11 19.26
CA ASP A 488 15.36 -33.23 19.52
C ASP A 488 15.72 -32.81 20.95
N ALA A 489 15.12 -31.72 21.45
CA ALA A 489 15.29 -31.24 22.83
C ALA A 489 14.78 -32.18 23.92
N THR A 490 13.77 -32.99 23.61
CA THR A 490 13.15 -33.93 24.57
C THR A 490 13.73 -35.34 24.51
N GLY A 491 14.80 -35.57 23.75
CA GLY A 491 15.52 -36.84 23.73
C GLY A 491 14.94 -37.88 22.79
N GLY A 492 14.23 -37.48 21.73
CA GLY A 492 13.69 -38.36 20.71
C GLY A 492 14.75 -39.01 19.79
N LYS A 493 15.67 -39.82 20.33
CA LYS A 493 16.38 -40.85 19.53
C LYS A 493 16.10 -42.24 20.09
N PRO A 494 15.79 -43.25 19.23
CA PRO A 494 15.71 -44.63 19.67
C PRO A 494 17.04 -45.02 20.32
N LYS A 495 16.96 -45.58 21.52
CA LYS A 495 18.11 -46.14 22.24
C LYS A 495 18.88 -47.06 21.28
N PRO A 496 20.20 -46.90 21.07
CA PRO A 496 20.98 -47.85 20.30
C PRO A 496 20.81 -49.22 20.95
N GLN A 497 20.37 -50.22 20.19
CA GLN A 497 20.43 -51.61 20.65
C GLN A 497 21.89 -51.90 20.99
N GLN A 498 22.13 -52.20 22.27
CA GLN A 498 23.38 -52.72 22.76
C GLN A 498 23.73 -53.98 21.94
N PRO A 499 24.96 -54.12 21.40
CA PRO A 499 25.36 -55.36 20.75
C PRO A 499 25.39 -56.45 21.82
N GLY A 500 24.48 -57.41 21.72
CA GLY A 500 24.48 -58.60 22.55
C GLY A 500 25.77 -59.39 22.29
N THR A 501 26.53 -59.61 23.37
CA THR A 501 27.61 -60.59 23.45
C THR A 501 27.06 -61.97 23.11
N GLY A 502 27.73 -62.65 22.19
CA GLY A 502 27.20 -63.85 21.53
C GLY A 502 27.26 -65.15 22.34
N GLU A 503 26.70 -66.19 21.73
CA GLU A 503 27.26 -67.54 21.76
C GLU A 503 26.69 -68.38 20.60
N THR A 504 27.51 -69.32 20.17
CA THR A 504 27.47 -70.21 19.01
C THR A 504 26.49 -71.38 19.16
N ASP A 505 25.85 -71.83 18.08
CA ASP A 505 26.05 -73.19 17.50
C ASP A 505 25.09 -73.54 16.34
N LYS A 506 25.63 -74.32 15.39
CA LYS A 506 25.07 -74.94 14.17
C LYS A 506 24.23 -76.21 14.49
N PRO A 507 23.67 -76.98 13.51
CA PRO A 507 22.82 -76.64 12.35
C PRO A 507 21.63 -77.64 12.11
N SER A 508 20.75 -77.29 11.15
CA SER A 508 20.06 -78.20 10.19
C SER A 508 18.68 -78.85 10.49
N SER A 509 17.91 -78.93 9.39
CA SER A 509 16.71 -79.74 9.05
C SER A 509 15.37 -79.24 9.61
N GLY A 510 14.25 -79.21 8.89
CA GLY A 510 13.87 -79.65 7.54
C GLY A 510 12.35 -79.44 7.36
N ASP A 511 11.88 -79.58 6.13
CA ASP A 511 10.48 -79.78 5.68
C ASP A 511 9.48 -78.61 5.60
N ALA A 512 9.48 -78.00 4.41
CA ALA A 512 8.42 -78.04 3.40
C ALA A 512 6.96 -78.42 3.79
N SER A 513 6.01 -77.53 3.47
CA SER A 513 4.93 -77.77 2.48
C SER A 513 4.16 -76.46 2.21
N HIS A 514 4.32 -75.91 1.00
CA HIS A 514 3.32 -75.89 -0.08
C HIS A 514 2.05 -75.04 0.18
N ASN A 515 2.03 -73.82 -0.37
CA ASN A 515 1.30 -73.58 -1.63
C ASN A 515 1.76 -72.30 -2.36
N LYS A 516 2.03 -72.48 -3.64
CA LYS A 516 2.36 -71.51 -4.71
C LYS A 516 1.08 -71.35 -5.57
N PRO A 517 1.06 -70.54 -6.65
CA PRO A 517 1.53 -69.17 -6.84
C PRO A 517 0.46 -68.28 -7.51
N GLN A 518 0.60 -66.96 -7.42
CA GLN A 518 0.48 -66.13 -8.61
C GLN A 518 1.64 -65.14 -8.66
N SER A 519 2.53 -65.43 -9.60
CA SER A 519 3.66 -64.65 -10.11
C SER A 519 3.12 -63.47 -10.96
N ALA A 520 3.85 -62.42 -11.30
CA ALA A 520 5.28 -62.13 -11.27
C ALA A 520 5.43 -60.60 -11.49
N THR A 521 6.26 -59.91 -10.70
CA THR A 521 7.55 -59.29 -11.10
C THR A 521 7.46 -58.05 -12.00
N GLY A 522 8.23 -56.98 -11.78
CA GLY A 522 9.44 -56.90 -10.97
C GLY A 522 9.89 -55.46 -10.69
N ARG A 523 10.63 -55.35 -9.59
CA ARG A 523 11.50 -54.23 -9.21
C ARG A 523 12.54 -53.95 -10.28
N LEU A 524 13.00 -52.71 -10.36
CA LEU A 524 14.41 -52.36 -10.15
C LEU A 524 14.53 -50.89 -9.77
N ALA A 525 15.38 -50.65 -8.77
CA ALA A 525 15.79 -49.34 -8.30
C ALA A 525 16.99 -48.83 -9.12
N SER A 526 17.10 -47.52 -9.30
CA SER A 526 18.37 -46.78 -9.48
C SER A 526 18.06 -45.28 -9.41
N THR A 527 18.48 -44.56 -8.35
CA THR A 527 19.61 -43.59 -8.38
C THR A 527 19.50 -42.47 -9.42
N GLY A 528 19.52 -41.22 -8.97
CA GLY A 528 19.75 -40.01 -9.77
C GLY A 528 19.25 -38.80 -9.00
N SER A 529 20.05 -38.21 -8.11
CA SER A 529 21.11 -37.22 -8.35
C SER A 529 20.56 -35.79 -8.32
N ASP A 530 21.11 -35.04 -7.36
CA ASP A 530 20.99 -33.61 -7.17
C ASP A 530 21.07 -32.83 -8.48
N GLY A 531 20.05 -32.01 -8.73
CA GLY A 531 20.03 -30.99 -9.76
C GLY A 531 20.15 -29.63 -9.12
N THR A 532 21.38 -29.24 -8.81
CA THR A 532 21.76 -27.86 -8.48
C THR A 532 21.30 -26.94 -9.63
N VAL A 533 20.30 -26.10 -9.39
CA VAL A 533 19.98 -25.00 -10.31
C VAL A 533 21.02 -23.92 -10.09
N VAL A 534 22.09 -23.99 -10.88
CA VAL A 534 23.05 -22.90 -11.06
C VAL A 534 22.37 -21.85 -11.92
N LEU A 535 21.92 -20.76 -11.29
CA LEU A 535 21.47 -19.56 -11.98
C LEU A 535 22.69 -18.85 -12.57
N SER A 536 23.02 -19.15 -13.83
CA SER A 536 24.07 -18.46 -14.58
C SER A 536 23.59 -17.06 -14.95
N VAL A 537 24.14 -16.03 -14.31
CA VAL A 537 24.02 -14.63 -14.70
C VAL A 537 24.76 -14.43 -16.03
N ALA A 538 24.01 -14.35 -17.13
CA ALA A 538 24.54 -13.89 -18.42
C ALA A 538 24.30 -12.38 -18.54
N VAL A 539 25.37 -11.62 -18.36
CA VAL A 539 25.46 -10.18 -18.64
C VAL A 539 25.27 -9.95 -20.14
N ILE A 540 24.16 -9.33 -20.53
CA ILE A 540 24.02 -8.74 -21.88
C ILE A 540 24.21 -7.23 -21.73
N MET A 541 25.40 -6.78 -22.11
CA MET A 541 25.65 -5.37 -22.41
C MET A 541 24.97 -5.01 -23.72
N THR A 542 24.05 -4.05 -23.69
CA THR A 542 23.59 -3.37 -24.90
C THR A 542 23.91 -1.88 -24.78
N LEU A 543 24.90 -1.47 -25.57
CA LEU A 543 25.31 -0.09 -25.81
C LEU A 543 24.16 0.69 -26.45
N ALA A 544 23.56 1.63 -25.72
CA ALA A 544 22.71 2.66 -26.31
C ALA A 544 23.59 3.83 -26.78
N GLY A 545 23.69 3.97 -28.10
CA GLY A 545 24.41 5.04 -28.77
C GLY A 545 23.78 6.41 -28.51
N ILE A 546 24.61 7.31 -27.98
CA ILE A 546 24.37 8.74 -27.88
C ILE A 546 24.12 9.30 -29.28
N SER A 547 22.90 9.80 -29.52
CA SER A 547 22.60 10.66 -30.67
C SER A 547 22.72 12.12 -30.25
N VAL A 548 23.89 12.72 -30.50
CA VAL A 548 24.07 14.17 -30.51
C VAL A 548 23.46 14.69 -31.81
N PHE A 549 22.36 15.45 -31.73
CA PHE A 549 22.01 16.39 -32.80
C PHE A 549 22.25 17.81 -32.32
N ALA A 550 23.30 18.38 -32.90
CA ALA A 550 23.70 19.76 -32.76
C ALA A 550 22.67 20.70 -33.40
N VAL A 551 22.17 21.63 -32.58
CA VAL A 551 21.47 22.83 -33.04
C VAL A 551 22.46 23.69 -33.84
N ARG A 552 22.17 23.87 -35.13
CA ARG A 552 22.84 24.89 -35.96
C ARG A 552 21.91 26.10 -36.08
N ARG A 553 22.27 27.17 -35.37
CA ARG A 553 21.80 28.54 -35.63
C ARG A 553 22.16 28.95 -37.07
N ARG A 554 21.19 29.53 -37.80
CA ARG A 554 21.33 30.77 -38.60
C ARG A 554 20.02 31.06 -39.33
N GLY A 555 19.53 32.30 -39.21
CA GLY A 555 18.37 32.84 -39.93
C GLY A 555 17.43 33.51 -38.96
#